data_AF-A0A9D3Y9A5-F1
#
_entry.id   AF-A0A9D3Y9A5-F1
#
_cell.length_a   1.000
_cell.length_b   1.000
_cell.length_c   1.000
_cell.angle_alpha   90.00
_cell.angle_beta   90.00
_cell.angle_gamma   90.00
#
_symmetry.space_group_name_H-M   'P 1'
#
loop_
_entity.id
_entity.type
_entity.pdbx_description
1 polymer ?
#
loop_
_entity_poly.entity_id
_entity_poly.type
_entity_poly.pdbx_seq_one_letter_code
_entity_poly.pdbx_strand_id
1 'polypeptide(L)'
;MLPDKATFAFNDAYDVKENDSFNVTCTQQNINTVIAWVRQGDNDWSERHNTIYWKEVRRENASNYTCKLRYSITDSFNHYISNDSEHSFHLNVECK
;
A
#
# COMPACT_ATOMS: atom_id res chain seq x y z
N MET A 1 -10.48 16.18 16.46
CA MET A 1 -9.65 14.99 16.73
C MET A 1 -8.88 14.69 15.46
N LEU A 2 -7.56 14.63 15.51
CA LEU A 2 -6.76 14.11 14.39
C LEU A 2 -7.10 12.62 14.23
N PRO A 3 -7.19 12.07 13.01
CA PRO A 3 -7.44 10.64 12.85
C PRO A 3 -6.34 9.86 13.58
N ASP A 4 -6.76 8.88 14.37
CA ASP A 4 -5.84 7.93 15.00
C ASP A 4 -4.91 7.33 13.94
N LYS A 5 -3.66 7.13 14.34
CA LYS A 5 -2.57 6.57 13.53
C LYS A 5 -3.10 5.46 12.62
N ALA A 6 -2.78 5.52 11.33
CA ALA A 6 -3.18 4.49 10.38
C ALA A 6 -2.78 3.10 10.90
N THR A 7 -3.74 2.18 10.92
CA THR A 7 -3.49 0.77 11.20
C THR A 7 -3.46 0.04 9.86
N PHE A 8 -2.37 -0.65 9.60
CA PHE A 8 -2.18 -1.46 8.39
C PHE A 8 -2.32 -2.93 8.74
N ALA A 9 -3.00 -3.69 7.90
CA ALA A 9 -3.26 -5.12 8.11
C ALA A 9 -2.56 -5.97 7.03
N PHE A 10 -1.23 -5.92 7.01
CA PHE A 10 -0.38 -6.79 6.19
C PHE A 10 0.98 -7.02 6.87
N ASN A 11 1.71 -8.04 6.43
CA ASN A 11 3.01 -8.41 7.00
C ASN A 11 4.14 -7.58 6.41
N ASP A 12 5.24 -7.43 7.15
CA ASP A 12 6.46 -6.75 6.68
C ASP A 12 7.17 -7.48 5.53
N ALA A 13 6.92 -8.78 5.35
CA ALA A 13 7.53 -9.60 4.31
C ALA A 13 6.63 -10.75 3.86
N TYR A 14 6.80 -11.14 2.59
CA TYR A 14 6.15 -12.30 1.97
C TYR A 14 7.15 -13.08 1.12
N ASP A 15 7.20 -14.39 1.31
CA ASP A 15 7.93 -15.33 0.46
C ASP A 15 6.93 -16.08 -0.42
N VAL A 16 6.99 -15.87 -1.74
CA VAL A 16 6.03 -16.43 -2.70
C VAL A 16 6.77 -17.17 -3.80
N LYS A 17 6.28 -18.34 -4.21
CA LYS A 17 6.89 -19.09 -5.31
C LYS A 17 6.50 -18.51 -6.67
N GLU A 18 7.43 -18.55 -7.60
CA GLU A 18 7.17 -18.13 -8.97
C GLU A 18 6.01 -18.93 -9.61
N ASN A 19 5.12 -18.22 -10.28
CA ASN A 19 3.83 -18.68 -10.84
C ASN A 19 2.71 -18.95 -9.83
N ASP A 20 2.92 -18.78 -8.52
CA ASP A 20 1.81 -18.79 -7.57
C ASP A 20 1.04 -17.46 -7.65
N SER A 21 -0.20 -17.45 -7.16
CA SER A 21 -1.00 -16.24 -7.06
C SER A 21 -0.69 -15.50 -5.76
N PHE A 22 -0.75 -14.17 -5.81
CA PHE A 22 -0.52 -13.31 -4.66
C PHE A 22 -1.51 -12.15 -4.64
N ASN A 23 -2.00 -11.83 -3.45
CA ASN A 23 -2.70 -10.57 -3.19
C ASN A 23 -2.28 -9.99 -1.85
N VAL A 24 -2.31 -8.67 -1.77
CA VAL A 24 -2.17 -7.94 -0.52
C VAL A 24 -3.04 -6.70 -0.57
N THR A 25 -3.80 -6.47 0.49
CA THR A 25 -4.71 -5.33 0.60
C THR A 25 -4.26 -4.40 1.71
N CYS A 26 -4.05 -3.14 1.36
CA CYS A 26 -3.90 -2.07 2.32
C CYS A 26 -5.29 -1.60 2.73
N THR A 27 -5.70 -1.96 3.94
CA THR A 27 -6.96 -1.49 4.51
C THR A 27 -6.71 -0.34 5.48
N GLN A 28 -7.65 0.61 5.50
CA GLN A 28 -7.73 1.61 6.56
C GLN A 28 -9.19 1.69 7.03
N GLN A 29 -9.40 1.96 8.31
CA GLN A 29 -10.72 2.14 8.90
C GLN A 29 -11.41 3.48 8.55
N ASN A 30 -10.72 4.44 7.91
CA ASN A 30 -11.27 5.78 7.64
C ASN A 30 -11.76 5.94 6.20
N ILE A 31 -12.92 6.58 6.05
CA ILE A 31 -13.70 6.71 4.80
C ILE A 31 -13.24 7.83 3.84
N ASN A 32 -12.36 8.74 4.25
CA ASN A 32 -11.91 9.91 3.45
C ASN A 32 -10.40 9.88 3.13
N THR A 33 -9.86 8.69 2.84
CA THR A 33 -8.44 8.51 2.55
C THR A 33 -8.24 8.02 1.12
N VAL A 34 -7.29 8.63 0.41
CA VAL A 34 -6.76 8.05 -0.84
C VAL A 34 -5.68 7.03 -0.49
N ILE A 35 -5.84 5.81 -0.97
CA ILE A 35 -4.88 4.72 -0.80
C ILE A 35 -4.20 4.46 -2.15
N ALA A 36 -2.87 4.33 -2.14
CA ALA A 36 -2.15 3.82 -3.29
C ALA A 36 -0.97 2.95 -2.90
N TRP A 37 -0.60 2.05 -3.81
CA TRP A 37 0.64 1.30 -3.73
C TRP A 37 1.72 1.97 -4.57
N VAL A 38 2.91 2.05 -3.99
CA VAL A 38 4.11 2.54 -4.65
C VAL A 38 5.16 1.44 -4.55
N ARG A 39 5.63 0.97 -5.70
CA ARG A 39 6.78 0.09 -5.77
C ARG A 39 8.07 0.91 -5.61
N GLN A 40 9.05 0.38 -4.90
CA GLN A 40 10.35 1.04 -4.77
C GLN A 40 10.99 1.29 -6.14
N GLY A 41 11.28 2.54 -6.42
CA GLY A 41 11.82 3.00 -7.71
C GLY A 41 10.78 3.67 -8.61
N ASP A 42 9.49 3.49 -8.33
CA ASP A 42 8.42 4.17 -9.04
C ASP A 42 8.14 5.53 -8.37
N ASN A 43 8.09 6.58 -9.18
CA ASN A 43 7.75 7.93 -8.71
C ASN A 43 6.24 8.21 -8.77
N ASP A 44 5.46 7.25 -9.26
CA ASP A 44 4.05 7.46 -9.60
C ASP A 44 3.11 6.75 -8.63
N TRP A 45 1.96 7.37 -8.38
CA TRP A 45 0.84 6.78 -7.63
C TRP A 45 0.00 5.91 -8.56
N SER A 46 0.68 5.02 -9.29
CA SER A 46 0.13 4.33 -10.46
C SER A 46 -1.01 3.36 -10.10
N GLU A 47 -0.96 2.75 -8.91
CA GLU A 47 -2.01 1.85 -8.44
C GLU A 47 -2.86 2.52 -7.35
N ARG A 48 -3.91 3.24 -7.77
CA ARG A 48 -4.96 3.80 -6.89
C ARG A 48 -5.95 2.72 -6.41
N HIS A 49 -5.49 1.49 -6.28
CA HIS A 49 -6.27 0.40 -5.73
C HIS A 49 -5.72 0.08 -4.35
N ASN A 50 -6.62 -0.26 -3.43
CA ASN A 50 -6.22 -0.72 -2.11
C ASN A 50 -5.52 -2.09 -2.16
N THR A 51 -5.67 -2.84 -3.25
CA THR A 51 -5.21 -4.22 -3.37
C THR A 51 -4.26 -4.37 -4.56
N ILE A 52 -3.11 -4.97 -4.30
CA ILE A 52 -2.24 -5.52 -5.34
C ILE A 52 -2.69 -6.97 -5.59
N TYR A 53 -2.84 -7.36 -6.85
CA TYR A 53 -3.14 -8.74 -7.22
C TYR A 53 -2.33 -9.17 -8.43
N TRP A 54 -1.60 -10.27 -8.26
CA TRP A 54 -0.95 -10.99 -9.35
C TRP A 54 -1.49 -12.40 -9.42
N LYS A 55 -2.07 -12.76 -10.56
CA LYS A 55 -2.52 -14.13 -10.82
C LYS A 55 -1.33 -15.10 -10.85
N GLU A 56 -0.21 -14.64 -11.39
CA GLU A 56 1.05 -15.38 -11.50
C GLU A 56 2.20 -14.44 -11.12
N VAL A 57 2.84 -14.71 -9.99
CA VAL A 57 4.01 -13.94 -9.54
C VAL A 57 5.22 -14.29 -10.40
N ARG A 58 5.93 -13.27 -10.88
CA ARG A 58 7.18 -13.35 -11.63
C ARG A 58 8.32 -12.77 -10.80
N ARG A 59 9.56 -13.12 -11.11
CA ARG A 59 10.75 -12.52 -10.44
C ARG A 59 10.78 -11.00 -10.54
N GLU A 60 10.23 -10.45 -11.62
CA GLU A 60 10.08 -9.02 -11.84
C GLU A 60 9.14 -8.35 -10.84
N ASN A 61 8.34 -9.10 -10.08
CA ASN A 61 7.54 -8.55 -8.98
C ASN A 61 8.32 -8.43 -7.67
N ALA A 62 9.52 -9.02 -7.55
CA ALA A 62 10.32 -8.88 -6.34
C ALA A 62 10.69 -7.41 -6.10
N SER A 63 10.27 -6.86 -4.95
CA SER A 63 10.48 -5.44 -4.62
C SER A 63 10.07 -5.11 -3.19
N ASN A 64 10.35 -3.87 -2.79
CA ASN A 64 9.68 -3.25 -1.66
C ASN A 64 8.44 -2.49 -2.16
N TYR A 65 7.30 -2.75 -1.54
CA TYR A 65 6.04 -2.10 -1.86
C TYR A 65 5.60 -1.28 -0.66
N THR A 66 5.20 -0.04 -0.89
CA THR A 66 4.75 0.89 0.16
C THR A 66 3.30 1.26 -0.10
N CYS A 67 2.44 0.97 0.86
CA CYS A 67 1.11 1.55 0.87
C CYS A 67 1.20 2.97 1.41
N LYS A 68 0.73 3.95 0.64
CA LYS A 68 0.63 5.34 1.06
C LYS A 68 -0.83 5.74 1.22
N LEU A 69 -1.12 6.35 2.37
CA LEU A 69 -2.41 6.87 2.74
C LEU A 69 -2.32 8.39 2.75
N ARG A 70 -3.11 9.06 1.91
CA ARG A 70 -3.22 10.52 1.89
C ARG A 70 -4.61 10.92 2.35
N TYR A 71 -4.65 11.68 3.44
CA TYR A 71 -5.89 12.16 4.03
C TYR A 71 -6.21 13.55 3.48
N SER A 72 -7.47 13.78 3.16
CA SER A 72 -8.00 15.12 2.92
C SER A 72 -8.88 15.50 4.09
N ILE A 73 -8.30 16.17 5.09
CA ILE A 73 -9.07 16.74 6.20
C ILE A 73 -9.45 18.17 5.82
N THR A 74 -10.75 18.43 5.69
CA THR A 74 -11.28 19.79 5.65
C THR A 74 -11.63 20.19 7.08
N ASP A 75 -10.83 21.05 7.70
CA ASP A 75 -11.21 21.63 8.99
C ASP A 75 -12.35 22.65 8.80
N SER A 76 -13.07 22.96 9.87
CA SER A 76 -14.05 24.04 10.04
C SER A 76 -13.57 25.44 9.58
N PHE A 77 -12.27 25.62 9.37
CA PHE A 77 -11.64 26.81 8.79
C PHE A 77 -11.22 26.68 7.31
N ASN A 78 -11.64 25.62 6.59
CA ASN A 78 -11.16 25.27 5.24
C ASN A 78 -9.63 25.08 5.15
N HIS A 79 -8.97 24.73 6.25
CA HIS A 79 -7.55 24.37 6.23
C HIS A 79 -7.41 22.92 5.79
N TYR A 80 -6.63 22.67 4.74
CA TYR A 80 -6.29 21.33 4.25
C TYR A 80 -5.12 20.78 5.06
N ILE A 81 -5.37 19.82 5.95
CA ILE A 81 -4.30 19.07 6.62
C ILE A 81 -4.17 17.72 5.92
N SER A 82 -3.06 17.54 5.19
CA SER A 82 -2.66 16.22 4.70
C SER A 82 -1.70 15.60 5.72
N ASN A 83 -2.20 14.63 6.48
CA ASN A 83 -1.29 13.69 7.13
C ASN A 83 -1.01 12.59 6.11
N ASP A 84 0.24 12.19 5.98
CA ASP A 84 0.59 11.02 5.18
C ASP A 84 0.95 9.89 6.14
N SER A 85 0.43 8.69 5.89
CA SER A 85 0.84 7.49 6.62
C SER A 85 1.27 6.45 5.61
N GLU A 86 2.34 5.75 5.92
CA GLU A 86 2.85 4.70 5.04
C GLU A 86 3.31 3.47 5.82
N HIS A 87 3.20 2.33 5.16
CA HIS A 87 3.73 1.06 5.65
C HIS A 87 4.17 0.24 4.46
N SER A 88 5.25 -0.50 4.61
CA SER A 88 5.92 -1.18 3.53
C SER A 88 6.05 -2.67 3.80
N PHE A 89 6.02 -3.46 2.75
CA PHE A 89 6.38 -4.86 2.79
C PHE A 89 7.43 -5.20 1.74
N HIS A 90 8.21 -6.24 2.01
CA HIS A 90 9.14 -6.83 1.05
C HIS A 90 8.54 -8.08 0.40
N LEU A 91 8.57 -8.18 -0.92
CA LEU A 91 8.20 -9.39 -1.65
C LEU A 91 9.45 -10.13 -2.13
N ASN A 92 9.64 -11.33 -1.60
CA ASN A 92 10.59 -12.30 -2.12
C ASN A 92 9.88 -13.26 -3.08
N VAL A 93 10.55 -13.57 -4.19
CA VAL A 93 10.06 -14.54 -5.18
C VAL A 93 11.02 -15.72 -5.27
N GLU A 94 10.57 -16.88 -4.82
CA GLU A 94 11.35 -18.12 -4.87
C GLU A 94 11.26 -18.79 -6.24
N CYS A 95 12.39 -19.30 -6.73
CA CYS A 95 12.43 -20.08 -7.95
C CYS A 95 11.81 -21.46 -7.69
N LYS A 96 10.99 -21.92 -8.63
CA LYS A 96 10.43 -23.27 -8.61
C LYS A 96 11.39 -24.28 -9.22
#